data_AF-A0A914AV11-F1
#
_entry.id   AF-A0A914AV11-F1
#
_cell.length_a   1.000
_cell.length_b   1.000
_cell.length_c   1.000
_cell.angle_alpha   90.00
_cell.angle_beta   90.00
_cell.angle_gamma   90.00
#
_symmetry.space_group_name_H-M   'P 1'
#
loop_
_entity.id
_entity.type
_entity.pdbx_description
1 polymer ?
#
loop_
_entity_poly.entity_id
_entity_poly.type
_entity_poly.pdbx_seq_one_letter_code
_entity_poly.pdbx_strand_id
1 'polypeptide(L)'
;MARIALVLVALLNCFTSSMAYTDPLCSHHVHPDYGCVGECISTTSCPGGKYISNLCPTQPAGVKCCFTADSDIECVDYNHWLYGQVGHCISTSQCPGNTYISNLCPTKSAGIKCCFKKPTDTCSASGSCSQTVKSLACQVQSHSRITLLANNKYLNTQGANDGADAASNIRDTCNGQESKISSYSCSEGSAPGGSVCLSAKVLQYLLDVANAGHNIKVNAITGACHSRTSRHYRGTAVDLQVYSDSNHAAWRSICSAAGAVENFGPPDPGHSGHTHCAFP
;
A
#
# COMPACT_ATOMS: atom_id res chain seq x y z
N MET A 1 -29.13 17.33 66.87
CA MET A 1 -29.44 16.94 65.48
C MET A 1 -28.47 17.65 64.56
N ALA A 2 -27.39 17.00 64.15
CA ALA A 2 -26.37 17.57 63.26
C ALA A 2 -26.49 16.90 61.89
N ARG A 3 -26.74 17.69 60.84
CA ARG A 3 -26.74 17.22 59.44
C ARG A 3 -25.38 17.54 58.83
N ILE A 4 -24.59 16.51 58.62
CA ILE A 4 -23.33 16.56 57.87
C ILE A 4 -23.70 16.54 56.38
N ALA A 5 -23.44 17.64 55.68
CA ALA A 5 -23.52 17.70 54.22
C ALA A 5 -22.20 17.18 53.64
N LEU A 6 -22.25 15.98 53.06
CA LEU A 6 -21.14 15.37 52.33
C LEU A 6 -21.05 16.03 50.95
N VAL A 7 -20.07 16.93 50.76
CA VAL A 7 -19.76 17.52 49.45
C VAL A 7 -18.95 16.50 48.65
N LEU A 8 -19.62 15.82 47.72
CA LEU A 8 -18.97 14.98 46.72
C LEU A 8 -18.33 15.90 45.66
N VAL A 9 -17.03 16.16 45.77
CA VAL A 9 -16.25 16.76 44.68
C VAL A 9 -15.92 15.65 43.69
N ALA A 10 -16.75 15.50 42.65
CA ALA A 10 -16.45 14.67 41.51
C ALA A 10 -15.33 15.32 40.70
N LEU A 11 -14.08 14.91 40.94
CA LEU A 11 -12.94 15.17 40.05
C LEU A 11 -13.16 14.40 38.75
N LEU A 12 -13.88 15.01 37.81
CA LEU A 12 -13.95 14.57 36.42
C LEU A 12 -12.59 14.86 35.76
N ASN A 13 -11.65 13.94 35.91
CA ASN A 13 -10.44 13.94 35.09
C ASN A 13 -10.86 13.67 33.64
N CYS A 14 -10.94 14.75 32.87
CA CYS A 14 -11.10 14.75 31.42
C CYS A 14 -9.89 14.03 30.81
N PHE A 15 -10.05 12.73 30.54
CA PHE A 15 -9.24 12.04 29.54
C PHE A 15 -9.62 12.61 28.17
N THR A 16 -8.95 13.66 27.72
CA THR A 16 -8.97 14.02 26.30
C THR A 16 -8.06 13.01 25.60
N SER A 17 -8.64 11.87 25.25
CA SER A 17 -8.07 10.99 24.24
C SER A 17 -7.80 11.86 23.01
N SER A 18 -6.54 11.93 22.56
CA SER A 18 -6.20 12.46 21.24
C SER A 18 -6.86 11.55 20.22
N MET A 19 -8.13 11.82 19.90
CA MET A 19 -8.80 11.19 18.78
C MET A 19 -8.02 11.64 17.56
N ALA A 20 -7.24 10.73 16.98
CA ALA A 20 -6.77 10.91 15.61
C ALA A 20 -8.00 11.28 14.80
N TYR A 21 -7.99 12.47 14.20
CA TYR A 21 -9.12 12.94 13.44
C TYR A 21 -9.24 12.01 12.22
N THR A 22 -10.31 11.23 12.14
CA THR A 22 -10.48 10.27 11.06
C THR A 22 -11.46 10.84 10.04
N ASP A 23 -10.97 11.07 8.82
CA ASP A 23 -11.83 11.39 7.68
C ASP A 23 -11.44 10.49 6.50
N PRO A 24 -12.38 9.67 5.96
CA PRO A 24 -12.11 8.75 4.85
C PRO A 24 -11.53 9.43 3.61
N LEU A 25 -11.86 10.70 3.37
CA LEU A 25 -11.32 11.43 2.22
C LEU A 25 -9.82 11.65 2.34
N CYS A 26 -9.31 11.87 3.55
CA CYS A 26 -7.88 12.03 3.79
C CYS A 26 -7.16 10.68 3.84
N SER A 27 -7.73 9.72 4.56
CA SER A 27 -7.11 8.40 4.74
C SER A 27 -7.17 7.51 3.49
N HIS A 28 -7.97 7.89 2.48
CA HIS A 28 -7.99 7.23 1.16
C HIS A 28 -7.33 8.07 0.05
N HIS A 29 -6.99 9.33 0.28
CA HIS A 29 -6.30 10.14 -0.72
C HIS A 29 -4.82 9.79 -0.75
N VAL A 30 -4.38 9.11 -1.81
CA VAL A 30 -2.97 8.85 -2.07
C VAL A 30 -2.36 10.10 -2.70
N HIS A 31 -1.38 10.72 -2.04
CA HIS A 31 -0.72 11.88 -2.60
C HIS A 31 0.06 11.49 -3.86
N PRO A 32 -0.17 12.14 -5.02
CA PRO A 32 0.44 11.76 -6.29
C PRO A 32 1.97 11.79 -6.26
N ASP A 33 2.55 12.71 -5.48
CA ASP A 33 4.02 12.86 -5.38
C ASP A 33 4.68 12.04 -4.26
N TYR A 34 3.92 11.58 -3.25
CA TYR A 34 4.49 10.94 -2.04
C TYR A 34 4.11 9.47 -1.90
N GLY A 35 3.13 8.97 -2.67
CA GLY A 35 2.73 7.57 -2.67
C GLY A 35 2.12 7.08 -1.35
N CYS A 36 1.81 7.99 -0.42
CA CYS A 36 1.23 7.70 0.88
C CYS A 36 -0.13 8.39 1.04
N VAL A 37 -0.96 7.85 1.94
CA VAL A 37 -2.21 8.49 2.38
C VAL A 37 -1.94 9.46 3.51
N GLY A 38 -2.75 10.50 3.60
CA GLY A 38 -2.60 11.53 4.62
C GLY A 38 -3.37 11.20 5.89
N GLU A 39 -3.10 11.98 6.94
CA GLU A 39 -3.87 11.97 8.18
C GLU A 39 -4.42 13.37 8.46
N CYS A 40 -5.65 13.43 8.98
CA CYS A 40 -6.20 14.70 9.42
C CYS A 40 -5.53 15.12 10.73
N ILE A 41 -4.66 16.12 10.65
CA ILE A 41 -4.01 16.69 11.83
C ILE A 41 -4.03 18.21 11.74
N SER A 42 -3.78 18.87 12.87
CA SER A 42 -3.63 20.33 12.90
C SER A 42 -2.55 20.76 11.90
N THR A 43 -2.81 21.85 11.16
CA THR A 43 -1.81 22.45 10.25
C THR A 43 -0.54 22.86 10.98
N THR A 44 -0.63 23.19 12.28
CA THR A 44 0.54 23.49 13.12
C THR A 44 1.39 22.26 13.41
N SER A 45 0.81 21.08 13.30
CA SER A 45 1.44 19.78 13.54
C SER A 45 1.83 19.09 12.23
N CYS A 46 1.51 19.68 11.07
CA CYS A 46 1.86 19.17 9.75
C CYS A 46 3.21 19.75 9.29
N PRO A 47 4.29 18.95 9.25
CA PRO A 47 5.61 19.44 8.88
C PRO A 47 5.63 20.01 7.46
N GLY A 48 6.32 21.15 7.27
CA GLY A 48 6.53 21.75 5.96
C GLY A 48 5.29 22.30 5.27
N GLY A 49 4.13 22.39 5.96
CA GLY A 49 2.88 22.87 5.36
C GLY A 49 2.33 21.96 4.27
N LYS A 50 2.77 20.69 4.22
CA LYS A 50 2.40 19.71 3.20
C LYS A 50 1.07 19.04 3.53
N TYR A 51 0.01 19.83 3.43
CA TYR A 51 -1.34 19.36 3.62
C TYR A 51 -2.24 19.72 2.45
N ILE A 52 -3.25 18.90 2.21
CA ILE A 52 -4.33 19.19 1.27
C ILE A 52 -5.56 19.63 2.05
N SER A 53 -6.14 20.75 1.62
CA SER A 53 -7.39 21.26 2.16
C SER A 53 -8.59 20.44 1.66
N ASN A 54 -9.67 20.42 2.45
CA ASN A 54 -10.96 19.80 2.12
C ASN A 54 -10.99 18.26 2.09
N LEU A 55 -9.88 17.59 2.41
CA LEU A 55 -9.86 16.14 2.61
C LEU A 55 -10.19 15.73 4.06
N CYS A 56 -10.41 16.72 4.94
CA CYS A 56 -10.85 16.53 6.32
C CYS A 56 -12.13 17.33 6.60
N PRO A 57 -13.21 17.16 5.81
CA PRO A 57 -14.42 18.00 5.94
C PRO A 57 -15.14 17.87 7.27
N THR A 58 -14.99 16.75 7.96
CA THR A 58 -15.60 16.56 9.29
C THR A 58 -14.83 17.27 10.40
N GLN A 59 -13.70 17.91 10.09
CA GLN A 59 -12.75 18.44 11.06
C GLN A 59 -12.73 19.97 11.13
N PRO A 60 -12.27 20.57 12.25
CA PRO A 60 -12.16 22.01 12.40
C PRO A 60 -11.30 22.65 11.31
N ALA A 61 -11.50 23.95 11.04
CA ALA A 61 -10.83 24.66 9.95
C ALA A 61 -9.28 24.58 9.97
N GLY A 62 -8.69 24.41 11.15
CA GLY A 62 -7.24 24.24 11.36
C GLY A 62 -6.71 22.81 11.20
N VAL A 63 -7.57 21.84 10.89
CA VAL A 63 -7.19 20.44 10.63
C VAL A 63 -7.24 20.18 9.12
N LYS A 64 -6.17 19.62 8.58
CA LYS A 64 -6.00 19.35 7.14
C LYS A 64 -5.37 17.98 6.94
N CYS A 65 -5.48 17.46 5.72
CA CYS A 65 -4.94 16.16 5.40
C CYS A 65 -3.43 16.28 5.15
N CYS A 66 -2.64 15.88 6.14
CA CYS A 66 -1.19 16.03 6.14
C CYS A 66 -0.51 14.77 5.63
N PHE A 67 0.53 14.94 4.81
CA PHE A 67 1.34 13.85 4.28
C PHE A 67 2.74 13.96 4.87
N THR A 68 3.08 13.10 5.83
CA THR A 68 4.32 13.21 6.63
C THR A 68 5.52 12.49 6.00
N ALA A 69 5.50 12.22 4.70
CA ALA A 69 6.66 11.66 4.00
C ALA A 69 7.64 12.79 3.65
N ASP A 70 8.39 13.24 4.65
CA ASP A 70 9.55 14.09 4.45
C ASP A 70 10.78 13.31 4.90
N SER A 71 11.62 12.92 3.94
CA SER A 71 12.89 12.29 4.22
C SER A 71 13.95 12.87 3.29
N ASP A 72 15.01 13.42 3.86
CA ASP A 72 16.22 13.77 3.12
C ASP A 72 17.01 12.49 2.84
N ILE A 73 17.73 12.44 1.71
CA ILE A 73 18.46 11.23 1.30
C ILE A 73 19.48 10.79 2.36
N GLU A 74 20.06 11.75 3.08
CA GLU A 74 20.96 11.53 4.21
C GLU A 74 20.28 10.81 5.38
N CYS A 75 18.98 11.01 5.59
CA CYS A 75 18.21 10.32 6.62
C CYS A 75 17.75 8.93 6.18
N VAL A 76 17.33 8.80 4.91
CA VAL A 76 16.87 7.51 4.36
C VAL A 76 18.02 6.52 4.24
N ASP A 77 19.18 6.98 3.80
CA ASP A 77 20.34 6.12 3.52
C ASP A 77 21.26 5.90 4.72
N TYR A 78 20.95 6.54 5.85
CA TYR A 78 21.71 6.32 7.07
C TYR A 78 21.45 4.94 7.67
N ASN A 79 22.47 4.08 7.63
CA ASN A 79 22.45 2.77 8.27
C ASN A 79 22.79 2.89 9.76
N HIS A 80 21.77 2.95 10.62
CA HIS A 80 21.95 3.02 12.07
C HIS A 80 22.37 1.65 12.63
N TRP A 81 23.47 1.62 13.41
CA TRP A 81 24.05 0.38 13.97
C TRP A 81 23.06 -0.53 14.73
N LEU A 82 22.02 0.06 15.35
CA LEU A 82 20.98 -0.66 16.10
C LEU A 82 19.67 -0.88 15.33
N TYR A 83 19.36 -0.03 14.34
CA TYR A 83 18.02 0.03 13.74
C TYR A 83 17.99 -0.24 12.23
N GLY A 84 19.16 -0.36 11.59
CA GLY A 84 19.27 -0.51 10.15
C GLY A 84 18.97 0.80 9.40
N GLN A 85 18.64 0.68 8.11
CA GLN A 85 18.37 1.79 7.19
C GLN A 85 16.88 2.16 7.20
N VAL A 86 16.43 2.96 8.18
CA VAL A 86 15.00 3.22 8.47
C VAL A 86 14.70 4.64 8.98
N GLY A 87 15.38 5.67 8.48
CA GLY A 87 15.24 7.05 8.98
C GLY A 87 14.11 7.87 8.34
N HIS A 88 13.42 8.69 9.15
CA HIS A 88 12.47 9.71 8.66
C HIS A 88 12.69 11.09 9.31
N CYS A 89 12.53 12.16 8.54
CA CYS A 89 12.69 13.53 9.04
C CYS A 89 11.39 14.05 9.67
N ILE A 90 11.29 13.94 10.98
CA ILE A 90 10.13 14.39 11.76
C ILE A 90 10.53 15.23 12.98
N SER A 91 9.56 15.83 13.67
CA SER A 91 9.84 16.66 14.85
C SER A 91 10.38 15.82 16.00
N THR A 92 11.37 16.35 16.74
CA THR A 92 11.97 15.66 17.89
C THR A 92 10.95 15.22 18.94
N SER A 93 9.90 16.01 19.14
CA SER A 93 8.81 15.71 20.08
C SER A 93 7.99 14.48 19.69
N GLN A 94 8.06 14.10 18.42
CA GLN A 94 7.34 12.96 17.86
C GLN A 94 8.22 11.71 17.80
N CYS A 95 9.52 11.79 18.10
CA CYS A 95 10.43 10.66 17.97
C CYS A 95 10.37 9.75 19.22
N PRO A 96 9.91 8.50 19.09
CA PRO A 96 9.78 7.58 20.21
C PRO A 96 11.09 7.40 20.95
N GLY A 97 11.04 7.61 22.27
CA GLY A 97 12.22 7.50 23.13
C GLY A 97 13.33 8.49 22.81
N ASN A 98 13.02 9.61 22.13
CA ASN A 98 14.01 10.59 21.69
C ASN A 98 15.14 9.99 20.83
N THR A 99 14.83 8.94 20.06
CA THR A 99 15.82 8.23 19.23
C THR A 99 15.98 8.90 17.87
N TYR A 100 16.84 9.92 17.82
CA TYR A 100 17.09 10.70 16.61
C TYR A 100 18.56 11.11 16.44
N ILE A 101 18.93 11.44 15.19
CA ILE A 101 20.23 12.01 14.85
C ILE A 101 20.02 13.38 14.19
N SER A 102 20.85 14.33 14.60
CA SER A 102 20.90 15.67 14.00
C SER A 102 21.63 15.69 12.66
N ASN A 103 21.33 16.68 11.83
CA ASN A 103 22.02 16.98 10.57
C ASN A 103 21.82 15.97 9.43
N LEU A 104 21.03 14.92 9.64
CA LEU A 104 20.59 14.02 8.56
C LEU A 104 19.31 14.51 7.87
N CYS A 105 18.77 15.65 8.30
CA CYS A 105 17.65 16.34 7.67
C CYS A 105 18.05 17.78 7.29
N PRO A 106 19.09 17.97 6.45
CA PRO A 106 19.67 19.27 6.17
C PRO A 106 18.72 20.24 5.47
N THR A 107 17.70 19.75 4.77
CA THR A 107 16.71 20.60 4.09
C THR A 107 15.61 21.09 5.04
N LYS A 108 15.61 20.62 6.30
CA LYS A 108 14.53 20.83 7.25
C LYS A 108 14.87 21.86 8.33
N SER A 109 13.82 22.40 8.94
CA SER A 109 13.95 23.33 10.06
C SER A 109 14.69 22.70 11.25
N ALA A 110 15.32 23.52 12.10
CA ALA A 110 16.17 23.04 13.19
C ALA A 110 15.50 22.07 14.20
N GLY A 111 14.16 22.10 14.31
CA GLY A 111 13.36 21.23 15.17
C GLY A 111 13.03 19.85 14.57
N ILE A 112 13.43 19.60 13.32
CA ILE A 112 13.26 18.32 12.62
C ILE A 112 14.57 17.54 12.67
N LYS A 113 14.49 16.26 13.00
CA LYS A 113 15.64 15.34 13.10
C LYS A 113 15.31 14.01 12.43
N CYS A 114 16.35 13.24 12.12
CA CYS A 114 16.18 11.92 11.53
C CYS A 114 15.90 10.91 12.63
N CYS A 115 14.72 10.31 12.63
CA CYS A 115 14.25 9.42 13.69
C CYS A 115 14.20 7.97 13.20
N PHE A 116 14.74 7.05 14.02
CA PHE A 116 15.00 5.64 13.64
C PHE A 116 14.03 4.65 14.28
N LYS A 117 13.33 5.09 15.33
CA LYS A 117 12.16 4.39 15.84
C LYS A 117 10.95 5.11 15.29
N LYS A 118 10.14 4.40 14.52
CA LYS A 118 8.92 4.96 13.97
C LYS A 118 7.90 5.17 15.11
N PRO A 119 7.23 6.34 15.23
CA PRO A 119 6.03 6.43 16.07
C PRO A 119 5.08 5.34 15.62
N THR A 120 4.46 4.61 16.55
CA THR A 120 3.64 3.44 16.23
C THR A 120 2.53 3.76 15.22
N ASP A 121 2.19 5.04 15.02
CA ASP A 121 1.01 5.45 14.26
C ASP A 121 1.30 6.30 13.00
N THR A 122 2.56 6.50 12.58
CA THR A 122 2.86 7.39 11.43
C THR A 122 3.75 6.74 10.34
N CYS A 123 3.19 5.80 9.56
CA CYS A 123 3.80 5.07 8.41
C CYS A 123 4.57 3.75 8.67
N SER A 124 3.86 2.61 8.71
CA SER A 124 4.38 1.21 8.75
C SER A 124 5.78 0.99 8.14
N ALA A 125 6.85 0.81 8.92
CA ALA A 125 8.12 0.24 8.45
C ALA A 125 8.33 -1.16 9.05
N SER A 126 8.96 -2.04 8.26
CA SER A 126 9.33 -3.46 8.48
C SER A 126 8.21 -4.51 8.23
N GLY A 127 8.27 -5.17 7.07
CA GLY A 127 7.54 -6.41 6.74
C GLY A 127 6.04 -6.29 6.44
N SER A 128 5.49 -5.08 6.41
CA SER A 128 4.06 -4.84 6.17
C SER A 128 3.86 -3.80 5.07
N CYS A 129 3.09 -4.16 4.05
CA CYS A 129 2.77 -3.26 2.94
C CYS A 129 1.99 -2.03 3.40
N SER A 130 2.03 -0.96 2.59
CA SER A 130 1.36 0.29 2.96
C SER A 130 -0.13 0.06 3.29
N GLN A 131 -0.66 0.84 4.23
CA GLN A 131 -2.06 0.73 4.64
C GLN A 131 -3.03 0.95 3.45
N THR A 132 -2.62 1.72 2.44
CA THR A 132 -3.31 1.87 1.16
C THR A 132 -3.36 0.57 0.39
N VAL A 133 -2.20 -0.07 0.18
CA VAL A 133 -2.09 -1.35 -0.53
C VAL A 133 -2.93 -2.41 0.17
N LYS A 134 -2.90 -2.44 1.51
CA LYS A 134 -3.78 -3.28 2.32
C LYS A 134 -5.26 -3.00 2.06
N SER A 135 -5.70 -1.74 2.15
CA SER A 135 -7.09 -1.34 1.94
C SER A 135 -7.59 -1.70 0.54
N LEU A 136 -6.80 -1.38 -0.50
CA LEU A 136 -7.12 -1.72 -1.88
C LEU A 136 -7.20 -3.24 -2.08
N ALA A 137 -6.28 -4.01 -1.49
CA ALA A 137 -6.32 -5.46 -1.56
C ALA A 137 -7.58 -6.02 -0.90
N CYS A 138 -8.01 -5.49 0.25
CA CYS A 138 -9.27 -5.90 0.89
C CYS A 138 -10.50 -5.53 0.05
N GLN A 139 -10.49 -4.38 -0.63
CA GLN A 139 -11.53 -4.03 -1.59
C GLN A 139 -11.55 -5.02 -2.76
N VAL A 140 -10.40 -5.32 -3.35
CA VAL A 140 -10.27 -6.33 -4.42
C VAL A 140 -10.80 -7.68 -3.96
N GLN A 141 -10.44 -8.11 -2.75
CA GLN A 141 -10.84 -9.39 -2.16
C GLN A 141 -12.35 -9.52 -1.97
N SER A 142 -13.03 -8.42 -1.64
CA SER A 142 -14.47 -8.38 -1.36
C SER A 142 -15.32 -7.99 -2.57
N HIS A 143 -14.70 -7.62 -3.69
CA HIS A 143 -15.41 -7.11 -4.86
C HIS A 143 -16.12 -8.24 -5.63
N SER A 144 -17.45 -8.19 -5.71
CA SER A 144 -18.29 -9.25 -6.30
C SER A 144 -18.01 -9.57 -7.78
N ARG A 145 -17.41 -8.64 -8.53
CA ARG A 145 -17.03 -8.81 -9.95
C ARG A 145 -15.58 -9.24 -10.15
N ILE A 146 -14.80 -9.40 -9.08
CA ILE A 146 -13.41 -9.85 -9.14
C ILE A 146 -13.34 -11.28 -8.63
N THR A 147 -13.00 -12.21 -9.53
CA THR A 147 -12.68 -13.59 -9.17
C THR A 147 -11.17 -13.74 -9.05
N LEU A 148 -10.69 -14.17 -7.89
CA LEU A 148 -9.27 -14.48 -7.68
C LEU A 148 -9.06 -15.99 -7.82
N LEU A 149 -8.17 -16.40 -8.72
CA LEU A 149 -7.86 -17.82 -8.84
C LEU A 149 -7.07 -18.30 -7.63
N ALA A 150 -7.62 -19.30 -6.94
CA ALA A 150 -7.04 -19.95 -5.77
C ALA A 150 -6.20 -21.19 -6.11
N ASN A 151 -5.84 -21.35 -7.39
CA ASN A 151 -5.01 -22.45 -7.84
C ASN A 151 -4.08 -22.05 -8.99
N ASN A 152 -2.79 -22.37 -8.83
CA ASN A 152 -1.80 -22.27 -9.91
C ASN A 152 -2.00 -23.33 -11.02
N LYS A 153 -3.08 -24.13 -10.97
CA LYS A 153 -3.34 -25.25 -11.91
C LYS A 153 -3.50 -24.80 -13.36
N TYR A 154 -3.90 -23.55 -13.60
CA TYR A 154 -4.08 -23.02 -14.96
C TYR A 154 -2.75 -22.64 -15.63
N LEU A 155 -1.62 -22.66 -14.92
CA LEU A 155 -0.35 -22.12 -15.39
C LEU A 155 0.64 -23.17 -15.92
N ASN A 156 0.48 -24.46 -15.56
CA ASN A 156 1.02 -25.67 -16.21
C ASN A 156 0.90 -26.86 -15.23
N THR A 157 1.13 -28.08 -15.72
CA THR A 157 1.14 -29.34 -14.96
C THR A 157 2.22 -29.44 -13.86
N GLN A 158 3.03 -28.38 -13.68
CA GLN A 158 4.08 -28.27 -12.67
C GLN A 158 3.79 -27.18 -11.62
N GLY A 159 2.64 -26.50 -11.69
CA GLY A 159 2.27 -25.41 -10.79
C GLY A 159 2.41 -25.83 -9.34
N ALA A 160 3.49 -25.37 -8.70
CA ALA A 160 3.73 -25.63 -7.30
C ALA A 160 2.56 -25.02 -6.52
N ASN A 161 1.96 -25.81 -5.62
CA ASN A 161 1.12 -25.25 -4.57
C ASN A 161 2.05 -24.57 -3.55
N ASP A 162 2.70 -23.50 -3.98
CA ASP A 162 3.69 -22.75 -3.23
C ASP A 162 3.04 -21.59 -2.46
N GLY A 163 1.73 -21.40 -2.56
CA GLY A 163 0.98 -20.35 -1.88
C GLY A 163 1.12 -18.96 -2.53
N ALA A 164 1.64 -18.87 -3.75
CA ALA A 164 1.71 -17.62 -4.51
C ALA A 164 0.56 -17.44 -5.52
N ASP A 165 -0.56 -18.15 -5.36
CA ASP A 165 -1.74 -17.96 -6.21
C ASP A 165 -2.37 -16.56 -6.01
N ALA A 166 -3.14 -16.08 -6.99
CA ALA A 166 -3.73 -14.74 -6.96
C ALA A 166 -4.62 -14.49 -5.73
N ALA A 167 -5.38 -15.50 -5.28
CA ALA A 167 -6.21 -15.37 -4.09
C ALA A 167 -5.35 -15.24 -2.82
N SER A 168 -4.28 -16.03 -2.70
CA SER A 168 -3.31 -15.92 -1.60
C SER A 168 -2.57 -14.58 -1.62
N ASN A 169 -2.08 -14.13 -2.79
CA ASN A 169 -1.43 -12.83 -2.96
C ASN A 169 -2.30 -11.66 -2.43
N ILE A 170 -3.57 -11.61 -2.81
CA ILE A 170 -4.50 -10.58 -2.35
C ILE A 170 -4.84 -10.74 -0.87
N ARG A 171 -5.07 -11.97 -0.38
CA ARG A 171 -5.37 -12.23 1.03
C ARG A 171 -4.21 -11.76 1.93
N ASP A 172 -2.98 -12.14 1.58
CA ASP A 172 -1.79 -11.79 2.35
C ASP A 172 -1.62 -10.26 2.36
N THR A 173 -1.79 -9.62 1.20
CA THR A 173 -1.78 -8.15 1.07
C THR A 173 -2.88 -7.47 1.89
N CYS A 174 -4.10 -8.00 1.90
CA CYS A 174 -5.22 -7.50 2.72
C CYS A 174 -4.98 -7.70 4.23
N ASN A 175 -4.22 -8.72 4.61
CA ASN A 175 -3.74 -8.89 5.99
C ASN A 175 -2.59 -7.92 6.34
N GLY A 176 -2.15 -7.10 5.37
CA GLY A 176 -1.02 -6.19 5.51
C GLY A 176 0.33 -6.85 5.35
N GLN A 177 0.39 -8.07 4.82
CA GLN A 177 1.63 -8.81 4.58
C GLN A 177 2.09 -8.61 3.13
N GLU A 178 3.35 -8.93 2.85
CA GLU A 178 3.84 -8.98 1.47
C GLU A 178 3.22 -10.14 0.70
N SER A 179 3.03 -9.93 -0.60
CA SER A 179 2.53 -10.96 -1.51
C SER A 179 3.65 -11.93 -1.85
N LYS A 180 3.37 -13.24 -1.73
CA LYS A 180 4.35 -14.27 -2.03
C LYS A 180 4.66 -14.34 -3.53
N ILE A 181 5.95 -14.46 -3.85
CA ILE A 181 6.44 -14.73 -5.20
C ILE A 181 6.58 -16.24 -5.38
N SER A 182 6.17 -16.75 -6.55
CA SER A 182 6.31 -18.18 -6.85
C SER A 182 7.76 -18.65 -6.80
N SER A 183 7.96 -19.92 -6.46
CA SER A 183 9.29 -20.52 -6.23
C SER A 183 9.40 -21.90 -6.87
N TYR A 184 9.53 -21.94 -8.20
CA TYR A 184 9.74 -23.16 -8.98
C TYR A 184 10.35 -22.85 -10.35
N SER A 185 10.87 -23.89 -11.03
CA SER A 185 11.40 -23.78 -12.39
C SER A 185 10.35 -24.18 -13.43
N CYS A 186 10.36 -23.51 -14.58
CA CYS A 186 9.50 -23.77 -15.74
C CYS A 186 10.25 -23.49 -17.06
N SER A 187 9.55 -23.57 -18.20
CA SER A 187 10.11 -23.25 -19.52
C SER A 187 10.63 -21.82 -19.67
N GLU A 188 10.06 -20.87 -18.92
CA GLU A 188 10.44 -19.45 -18.94
C GLU A 188 11.65 -19.12 -18.05
N GLY A 189 12.11 -20.09 -17.23
CA GLY A 189 13.22 -19.92 -16.29
C GLY A 189 12.89 -20.41 -14.87
N SER A 190 13.35 -19.68 -13.86
CA SER A 190 13.09 -19.99 -12.45
C SER A 190 12.45 -18.80 -11.78
N ALA A 191 11.27 -19.01 -11.18
CA ALA A 191 10.64 -18.03 -10.31
C ALA A 191 11.49 -17.88 -9.04
N PRO A 192 11.85 -16.65 -8.63
CA PRO A 192 12.92 -16.40 -7.66
C PRO A 192 12.52 -16.69 -6.21
N GLY A 193 11.23 -16.92 -5.93
CA GLY A 193 10.70 -16.96 -4.58
C GLY A 193 10.79 -15.60 -3.88
N GLY A 194 10.56 -15.62 -2.57
CA GLY A 194 10.51 -14.41 -1.74
C GLY A 194 9.11 -13.79 -1.68
N SER A 195 9.06 -12.52 -1.34
CA SER A 195 7.82 -11.75 -1.18
C SER A 195 8.05 -10.30 -1.57
N VAL A 196 6.97 -9.63 -1.98
CA VAL A 196 7.00 -8.21 -2.37
C VAL A 196 5.64 -7.58 -2.11
N CYS A 197 5.63 -6.28 -1.81
CA CYS A 197 4.38 -5.53 -1.77
C CYS A 197 3.79 -5.35 -3.17
N LEU A 198 2.49 -5.59 -3.28
CA LEU A 198 1.76 -5.25 -4.50
C LEU A 198 1.72 -3.74 -4.67
N SER A 199 1.81 -3.29 -5.92
CA SER A 199 1.64 -1.87 -6.22
C SER A 199 0.18 -1.46 -6.03
N ALA A 200 -0.03 -0.27 -5.46
CA ALA A 200 -1.36 0.33 -5.39
C ALA A 200 -1.96 0.51 -6.80
N LYS A 201 -1.13 0.75 -7.82
CA LYS A 201 -1.55 0.93 -9.21
C LYS A 201 -2.21 -0.33 -9.78
N VAL A 202 -1.63 -1.51 -9.54
CA VAL A 202 -2.24 -2.80 -9.94
C VAL A 202 -3.58 -3.01 -9.24
N LEU A 203 -3.64 -2.78 -7.93
CA LEU A 203 -4.87 -2.99 -7.16
C LEU A 203 -5.98 -2.01 -7.57
N GLN A 204 -5.63 -0.74 -7.80
CA GLN A 204 -6.56 0.27 -8.28
C GLN A 204 -7.06 -0.07 -9.68
N TYR A 205 -6.19 -0.51 -10.58
CA TYR A 205 -6.60 -0.97 -11.92
C TYR A 205 -7.66 -2.07 -11.85
N LEU A 206 -7.48 -3.08 -10.99
CA LEU A 206 -8.47 -4.15 -10.82
C LEU A 206 -9.82 -3.61 -10.34
N LEU A 207 -9.82 -2.69 -9.39
CA LEU A 207 -11.03 -2.05 -8.88
C LEU A 207 -11.69 -1.17 -9.94
N ASP A 208 -10.94 -0.37 -10.68
CA ASP A 208 -11.48 0.52 -11.72
C ASP A 208 -12.17 -0.28 -12.82
N VAL A 209 -11.54 -1.37 -13.27
CA VAL A 209 -12.11 -2.30 -14.23
C VAL A 209 -13.42 -2.91 -13.70
N ALA A 210 -13.42 -3.36 -12.45
CA ALA A 210 -14.58 -4.02 -11.87
C ALA A 210 -15.73 -3.03 -11.59
N ASN A 211 -15.41 -1.82 -11.14
CA ASN A 211 -16.35 -0.72 -10.91
C ASN A 211 -16.94 -0.18 -12.22
N ALA A 212 -16.22 -0.27 -13.33
CA ALA A 212 -16.75 -0.02 -14.67
C ALA A 212 -17.76 -1.09 -15.15
N GLY A 213 -18.00 -2.12 -14.33
CA GLY A 213 -19.04 -3.14 -14.56
C GLY A 213 -18.51 -4.43 -15.16
N HIS A 214 -17.21 -4.55 -15.40
CA HIS A 214 -16.64 -5.76 -15.98
C HIS A 214 -16.45 -6.86 -14.93
N ASN A 215 -16.74 -8.10 -15.31
CA ASN A 215 -16.35 -9.26 -14.52
C ASN A 215 -14.94 -9.68 -14.93
N ILE A 216 -14.02 -9.71 -13.98
CA ILE A 216 -12.63 -10.12 -14.21
C ILE A 216 -12.26 -11.33 -13.38
N LYS A 217 -11.38 -12.14 -13.94
CA LYS A 217 -10.76 -13.25 -13.25
C LYS A 217 -9.26 -13.05 -13.26
N VAL A 218 -8.67 -12.86 -12.08
CA VAL A 218 -7.23 -12.64 -11.91
C VAL A 218 -6.54 -13.99 -11.87
N ASN A 219 -5.61 -14.19 -12.80
CA ASN A 219 -4.82 -15.40 -12.95
C ASN A 219 -3.54 -15.35 -12.11
N ALA A 220 -2.75 -14.28 -12.24
CA ALA A 220 -1.48 -14.11 -11.53
C ALA A 220 -1.21 -12.64 -11.20
N ILE A 221 -0.53 -12.38 -10.07
CA ILE A 221 -0.02 -11.06 -9.69
C ILE A 221 1.48 -11.15 -9.39
N THR A 222 1.88 -11.84 -8.32
CA THR A 222 3.30 -12.15 -8.03
C THR A 222 3.62 -13.64 -8.14
N GLY A 223 2.59 -14.47 -8.31
CA GLY A 223 2.71 -15.88 -8.63
C GLY A 223 3.06 -16.18 -10.08
N ALA A 224 3.03 -17.47 -10.41
CA ALA A 224 3.39 -18.05 -11.70
C ALA A 224 4.89 -17.97 -12.02
N CYS A 225 5.26 -18.52 -13.18
CA CYS A 225 6.64 -18.55 -13.64
C CYS A 225 6.77 -17.75 -14.94
N HIS A 226 7.58 -16.70 -14.85
CA HIS A 226 7.89 -15.74 -15.90
C HIS A 226 9.40 -15.56 -16.05
N SER A 227 9.81 -14.80 -17.06
CA SER A 227 11.20 -14.39 -17.24
C SER A 227 11.77 -13.68 -16.01
N ARG A 228 13.10 -13.76 -15.82
CA ARG A 228 13.79 -13.23 -14.62
C ARG A 228 13.55 -11.75 -14.33
N THR A 229 13.26 -10.96 -15.35
CA THR A 229 13.04 -9.51 -15.25
C THR A 229 11.55 -9.14 -15.22
N SER A 230 10.66 -10.12 -15.11
CA SER A 230 9.21 -9.91 -15.11
C SER A 230 8.77 -8.96 -14.01
N ARG A 231 7.80 -8.09 -14.36
CA ARG A 231 7.16 -7.17 -13.42
C ARG A 231 6.24 -7.87 -12.41
N HIS A 232 5.84 -9.11 -12.67
CA HIS A 232 5.15 -9.94 -11.68
C HIS A 232 5.98 -10.07 -10.40
N TYR A 233 7.29 -10.31 -10.52
CA TYR A 233 8.18 -10.45 -9.36
C TYR A 233 8.45 -9.12 -8.64
N ARG A 234 7.91 -8.00 -9.13
CA ARG A 234 7.98 -6.66 -8.52
C ARG A 234 6.63 -6.19 -7.96
N GLY A 235 5.57 -7.01 -8.08
CA GLY A 235 4.22 -6.62 -7.67
C GLY A 235 3.57 -5.54 -8.56
N THR A 236 4.11 -5.30 -9.76
CA THR A 236 3.64 -4.25 -10.68
C THR A 236 2.97 -4.80 -11.94
N ALA A 237 2.66 -6.10 -12.00
CA ALA A 237 1.94 -6.71 -13.10
C ALA A 237 0.75 -7.54 -12.63
N VAL A 238 -0.19 -7.76 -13.55
CA VAL A 238 -1.33 -8.65 -13.36
C VAL A 238 -1.70 -9.34 -14.67
N ASP A 239 -2.00 -10.63 -14.57
CA ASP A 239 -2.58 -11.41 -15.65
C ASP A 239 -4.07 -11.60 -15.38
N LEU A 240 -4.89 -11.17 -16.34
CA LEU A 240 -6.32 -11.45 -16.32
C LEU A 240 -6.59 -12.67 -17.19
N GLN A 241 -7.28 -13.67 -16.64
CA GLN A 241 -7.72 -14.84 -17.38
C GLN A 241 -8.60 -14.38 -18.53
N VAL A 242 -8.35 -14.95 -19.71
CA VAL A 242 -9.18 -14.70 -20.86
C VAL A 242 -9.90 -15.98 -21.29
N TYR A 243 -11.14 -15.84 -21.74
CA TYR A 243 -11.96 -16.91 -22.31
C TYR A 243 -12.07 -16.76 -23.83
N SER A 244 -12.50 -17.82 -24.52
CA SER A 244 -12.58 -17.87 -25.99
C SER A 244 -13.44 -16.77 -26.63
N ASP A 245 -14.41 -16.23 -25.89
CA ASP A 245 -15.35 -15.19 -26.31
C ASP A 245 -14.96 -13.79 -25.81
N SER A 246 -13.83 -13.66 -25.12
CA SER A 246 -13.42 -12.39 -24.53
C SER A 246 -12.88 -11.43 -25.59
N ASN A 247 -13.25 -10.16 -25.46
CA ASN A 247 -12.75 -9.11 -26.33
C ASN A 247 -11.33 -8.68 -25.91
N HIS A 248 -10.31 -9.42 -26.38
CA HIS A 248 -8.90 -9.17 -26.07
C HIS A 248 -8.44 -7.75 -26.39
N ALA A 249 -8.90 -7.20 -27.52
CA ALA A 249 -8.53 -5.85 -27.94
C ALA A 249 -9.07 -4.79 -26.97
N ALA A 250 -10.30 -4.96 -26.49
CA ALA A 250 -10.87 -4.09 -25.46
C ALA A 250 -10.08 -4.18 -24.15
N TRP A 251 -9.72 -5.39 -23.70
CA TRP A 251 -8.92 -5.58 -22.49
C TRP A 251 -7.56 -4.90 -22.57
N ARG A 252 -6.87 -5.05 -23.70
CA ARG A 252 -5.63 -4.32 -23.95
C ARG A 252 -5.86 -2.81 -23.97
N SER A 253 -6.92 -2.32 -24.59
CA SER A 253 -7.23 -0.89 -24.59
C SER A 253 -7.44 -0.35 -23.17
N ILE A 254 -8.13 -1.10 -22.31
CA ILE A 254 -8.36 -0.75 -20.90
C ILE A 254 -7.03 -0.71 -20.13
N CYS A 255 -6.17 -1.72 -20.33
CA CYS A 255 -4.85 -1.76 -19.73
C CYS A 255 -3.97 -0.56 -20.15
N SER A 256 -3.90 -0.25 -21.44
CA SER A 256 -3.17 0.92 -21.95
C SER A 256 -3.74 2.24 -21.42
N ALA A 257 -5.06 2.39 -21.37
CA ALA A 257 -5.71 3.59 -20.83
C ALA A 257 -5.40 3.80 -19.33
N ALA A 258 -5.13 2.73 -18.58
CA ALA A 258 -4.71 2.80 -17.18
C ALA A 258 -3.23 3.20 -16.99
N GLY A 259 -2.48 3.37 -18.08
CA GLY A 259 -1.07 3.78 -18.07
C GLY A 259 -0.08 2.62 -17.96
N ALA A 260 -0.46 1.44 -18.46
CA ALA A 260 0.43 0.29 -18.50
C ALA A 260 1.60 0.49 -19.46
N VAL A 261 2.77 -0.02 -19.07
CA VAL A 261 4.00 -0.05 -19.87
C VAL A 261 4.21 -1.40 -20.57
N GLU A 262 3.52 -2.45 -20.11
CA GLU A 262 3.42 -3.73 -20.80
C GLU A 262 1.94 -4.11 -20.91
N ASN A 263 1.54 -4.51 -22.12
CA ASN A 263 0.16 -4.79 -22.44
C ASN A 263 0.10 -5.86 -23.53
N PHE A 264 0.14 -7.13 -23.11
CA PHE A 264 0.19 -8.27 -24.00
C PHE A 264 -1.09 -9.09 -23.89
N GLY A 265 -1.45 -9.78 -24.96
CA GLY A 265 -2.59 -10.68 -25.00
C GLY A 265 -2.66 -11.37 -26.36
N PRO A 266 -3.61 -12.28 -26.60
CA PRO A 266 -3.68 -12.97 -27.89
C PRO A 266 -3.65 -11.98 -29.08
N PRO A 267 -2.78 -12.20 -30.09
CA PRO A 267 -1.97 -13.39 -30.37
C PRO A 267 -0.50 -13.35 -29.87
N ASP A 268 -0.15 -12.47 -28.94
CA ASP A 268 1.24 -12.31 -28.47
C ASP A 268 1.83 -13.63 -27.95
N PRO A 269 3.09 -13.98 -28.31
CA PRO A 269 3.73 -15.21 -27.84
C PRO A 269 3.69 -15.34 -26.31
N GLY A 270 3.32 -16.51 -25.79
CA GLY A 270 3.20 -16.76 -24.35
C GLY A 270 1.92 -16.26 -23.69
N HIS A 271 1.05 -15.52 -24.41
CA HIS A 271 -0.13 -14.86 -23.84
C HIS A 271 -1.45 -15.37 -24.44
N SER A 272 -1.50 -16.61 -24.94
CA SER A 272 -2.70 -17.17 -25.58
C SER A 272 -3.89 -17.36 -24.61
N GLY A 273 -3.63 -17.48 -23.31
CA GLY A 273 -4.65 -17.78 -22.29
C GLY A 273 -5.00 -16.62 -21.35
N HIS A 274 -4.32 -15.47 -21.45
CA HIS A 274 -4.51 -14.34 -20.53
C HIS A 274 -4.16 -13.01 -21.21
N THR A 275 -4.57 -11.88 -20.64
CA THR A 275 -4.00 -10.57 -20.94
C THR A 275 -3.08 -10.15 -19.81
N HIS A 276 -1.87 -9.75 -20.14
CA HIS A 276 -0.87 -9.23 -19.22
C HIS A 276 -0.91 -7.71 -19.20
N CYS A 277 -0.97 -7.14 -18.01
CA CYS A 277 -0.94 -5.70 -17.80
C CYS A 277 0.09 -5.35 -16.73
N ALA A 278 1.08 -4.50 -17.06
CA ALA A 278 2.07 -4.08 -16.08
C ALA A 278 2.32 -2.58 -16.09
N PHE A 279 2.64 -2.06 -14.91
CA PHE A 279 2.81 -0.64 -14.62
C PHE A 279 4.27 -0.32 -14.25
N PRO A 280 4.67 0.97 -14.33
CA PRO A 280 6.00 1.41 -13.92
C PRO A 280 6.39 0.99 -12.50
#